data_AF-A0A847B517-F1
#
_entry.id   AF-A0A847B517-F1
#
_cell.length_a   1.000
_cell.length_b   1.000
_cell.length_c   1.000
_cell.angle_alpha   90.00
_cell.angle_beta   90.00
_cell.angle_gamma   90.00
#
_symmetry.space_group_name_H-M   'P 1'
#
loop_
_entity.id
_entity.type
_entity.pdbx_description
1 polymer ?
#
loop_
_entity_poly.entity_id
_entity_poly.type
_entity_poly.pdbx_seq_one_letter_code
_entity_poly.pdbx_strand_id
1 'polypeptide(L)'
;MKVILTKLDKIKDEQLVKQIKDTLDSLNVEAYFISNKTKEGLEEVTKLFNGQVSCIMGQTGVGKSSLINAIDPNYDRAIGEYSKTLGRGKHQTKEVILLPYQGGYIADTPGFSALELQLTKEELAAFFPSFNTLYNKCYFANCLHLSENKCAVKDYLSKNEISPVVYEVYQKLSAEAPYTIKRY
;
A
#
# COMPACT_ATOMS: atom_id res chain seq x y z
N MET A 1 -8.30 1.61 -1.97
CA MET A 1 -7.19 0.67 -1.73
C MET A 1 -7.06 0.50 -0.23
N LYS A 2 -6.92 -0.73 0.27
CA LYS A 2 -6.78 -1.01 1.71
C LYS A 2 -5.36 -1.49 1.98
N VAL A 3 -4.76 -1.04 3.07
CA VAL A 3 -3.42 -1.47 3.49
C VAL A 3 -3.56 -2.47 4.64
N ILE A 4 -2.93 -3.63 4.53
CA ILE A 4 -2.94 -4.65 5.58
C ILE A 4 -1.51 -4.82 6.08
N LEU A 5 -1.23 -4.36 7.30
CA LEU A 5 0.03 -4.58 7.99
C LEU A 5 -0.05 -5.90 8.75
N THR A 6 0.74 -6.89 8.30
CA THR A 6 0.80 -8.20 8.96
C THR A 6 1.95 -8.29 9.95
N LYS A 7 2.04 -9.42 10.68
CA LYS A 7 3.10 -9.72 11.66
C LYS A 7 3.11 -8.77 12.86
N LEU A 8 1.93 -8.28 13.27
CA LEU A 8 1.79 -7.44 14.46
C LEU A 8 2.43 -8.09 15.70
N ASP A 9 2.40 -9.43 15.79
CA ASP A 9 3.05 -10.23 16.85
C ASP A 9 4.57 -10.04 16.98
N LYS A 10 5.22 -9.43 15.98
CA LYS A 10 6.67 -9.15 16.02
C LYS A 10 7.00 -7.74 16.53
N ILE A 11 6.02 -6.86 16.63
CA ILE A 11 6.22 -5.48 17.07
C ILE A 11 5.94 -5.41 18.56
N LYS A 12 6.97 -5.12 19.36
CA LYS A 12 6.84 -4.93 20.82
C LYS A 12 6.59 -3.48 21.21
N ASP A 13 6.87 -2.56 20.30
CA ASP A 13 6.73 -1.12 20.53
C ASP A 13 5.33 -0.65 20.12
N GLU A 14 4.45 -0.51 21.12
CA GLU A 14 3.10 0.01 20.91
C GLU A 14 3.07 1.46 20.43
N GLN A 15 4.08 2.27 20.79
CA GLN A 15 4.16 3.65 20.34
C GLN A 15 4.45 3.71 18.84
N LEU A 16 5.32 2.83 18.34
CA LEU A 16 5.58 2.70 16.90
C LEU A 16 4.30 2.33 16.13
N VAL A 17 3.53 1.35 16.63
CA VAL A 17 2.25 0.97 15.99
C VAL A 17 1.29 2.15 15.94
N LYS A 18 1.19 2.92 17.04
CA LYS A 18 0.36 4.12 17.10
C LYS A 18 0.83 5.18 16.11
N GLN A 19 2.13 5.46 16.02
CA GLN A 19 2.67 6.43 15.07
C GLN A 19 2.38 6.05 13.61
N ILE A 20 2.49 4.76 13.27
CA ILE A 20 2.16 4.26 11.93
C ILE A 20 0.66 4.44 11.64
N LYS A 21 -0.22 4.12 12.61
CA LYS A 21 -1.66 4.36 12.50
C LYS A 21 -1.98 5.83 12.24
N ASP A 22 -1.49 6.71 13.12
CA ASP A 22 -1.71 8.16 13.03
C ASP A 22 -1.21 8.72 11.68
N THR A 23 -0.09 8.19 11.18
CA THR A 23 0.45 8.57 9.87
C THR A 23 -0.45 8.14 8.72
N LEU A 24 -0.90 6.87 8.70
CA LEU A 24 -1.79 6.35 7.65
C LEU A 24 -3.16 7.04 7.67
N ASP A 25 -3.69 7.32 8.86
CA ASP A 25 -4.93 8.07 9.02
C ASP A 25 -4.77 9.50 8.47
N SER A 26 -3.64 10.17 8.74
CA SER A 26 -3.36 11.49 8.18
C SER A 26 -3.23 11.49 6.64
N LEU A 27 -2.87 10.35 6.05
CA LEU A 27 -2.82 10.14 4.60
C LEU A 27 -4.19 9.76 4.01
N ASN A 28 -5.24 9.62 4.83
CA ASN A 28 -6.55 9.05 4.47
C ASN A 28 -6.45 7.63 3.89
N VAL A 29 -5.54 6.82 4.44
CA VAL A 29 -5.32 5.42 4.03
C VAL A 29 -5.98 4.49 5.04
N GLU A 30 -7.01 3.78 4.59
CA GLU A 30 -7.67 2.74 5.38
C GLU A 30 -6.71 1.56 5.62
N ALA A 31 -6.33 1.35 6.88
CA ALA A 31 -5.31 0.40 7.28
C ALA A 31 -5.79 -0.60 8.34
N TYR A 32 -5.40 -1.87 8.17
CA TYR A 32 -5.70 -2.98 9.07
C TYR A 32 -4.39 -3.53 9.63
N PHE A 33 -4.34 -3.74 10.94
CA PHE A 33 -3.17 -4.28 11.64
C PHE A 33 -3.51 -5.66 12.15
N ILE A 34 -2.78 -6.67 11.68
CA ILE A 34 -3.11 -8.07 11.95
C ILE A 34 -1.88 -8.90 12.31
N SER A 35 -2.14 -10.00 12.99
CA SER A 35 -1.21 -11.12 13.06
C SER A 35 -1.86 -12.38 12.51
N ASN A 36 -1.30 -12.91 11.43
CA ASN A 36 -1.71 -14.22 10.91
C ASN A 36 -1.43 -15.36 11.92
N LYS A 37 -0.51 -15.15 12.86
CA LYS A 37 -0.11 -16.14 13.87
C LYS A 37 -1.08 -16.18 15.05
N THR A 38 -1.38 -15.02 15.64
CA THR A 38 -2.28 -14.93 16.80
C THR A 38 -3.75 -14.79 16.39
N LYS A 39 -4.01 -14.54 15.09
CA LYS A 39 -5.32 -14.22 14.50
C LYS A 39 -5.90 -12.88 14.94
N GLU A 40 -5.11 -12.06 15.63
CA GLU A 40 -5.49 -10.69 15.99
C GLU A 40 -5.81 -9.86 14.74
N GLY A 41 -6.94 -9.16 14.78
CA GLY A 41 -7.43 -8.27 13.70
C GLY A 41 -7.91 -8.99 12.43
N LEU A 42 -7.81 -10.31 12.36
CA LEU A 42 -8.09 -11.07 11.14
C LEU A 42 -9.58 -11.07 10.77
N GLU A 43 -10.48 -11.02 11.74
CA GLU A 43 -11.94 -11.02 11.50
C GLU A 43 -12.41 -9.82 10.67
N GLU A 44 -11.87 -8.63 10.95
CA GLU A 44 -12.21 -7.43 10.17
C GLU A 44 -11.65 -7.51 8.75
N VAL A 45 -10.47 -8.13 8.60
CA VAL A 45 -9.84 -8.32 7.29
C VAL A 45 -10.58 -9.37 6.44
N THR A 46 -11.07 -10.47 7.02
CA THR A 46 -11.79 -11.50 6.26
C THR A 46 -13.08 -10.95 5.65
N LYS A 47 -13.81 -10.10 6.38
CA LYS A 47 -15.02 -9.42 5.91
C LYS A 47 -14.80 -8.60 4.62
N LEU A 48 -13.58 -8.10 4.39
CA LEU A 48 -13.24 -7.33 3.20
C LEU A 48 -13.35 -8.13 1.89
N PHE A 49 -13.23 -9.45 1.97
CA PHE A 49 -13.21 -10.33 0.80
C PHE A 49 -14.59 -10.89 0.44
N ASN A 50 -15.59 -10.75 1.32
CA ASN A 50 -16.90 -11.35 1.16
C ASN A 50 -17.62 -10.80 -0.07
N GLY A 51 -17.94 -11.67 -1.03
CA GLY A 51 -18.59 -11.31 -2.29
C GLY A 51 -17.77 -10.38 -3.19
N GLN A 52 -16.47 -10.17 -2.90
CA GLN A 52 -15.60 -9.27 -3.66
C GLN A 52 -14.60 -10.05 -4.51
N VAL A 53 -14.12 -9.44 -5.59
CA VAL A 53 -12.91 -9.89 -6.29
C VAL A 53 -11.76 -9.00 -5.83
N SER A 54 -10.86 -9.56 -5.04
CA SER A 54 -9.79 -8.83 -4.37
C SER A 54 -8.42 -9.34 -4.78
N CYS A 55 -7.49 -8.44 -5.08
CA CYS A 55 -6.11 -8.78 -5.41
C CYS A 55 -5.19 -8.46 -4.24
N ILE A 56 -4.40 -9.44 -3.78
CA ILE A 56 -3.42 -9.24 -2.71
C ILE A 56 -2.06 -8.93 -3.32
N MET A 57 -1.54 -7.73 -3.08
CA MET A 57 -0.24 -7.26 -3.58
C MET A 57 0.70 -6.90 -2.43
N GLY A 58 2.00 -6.94 -2.67
CA GLY A 58 3.01 -6.55 -1.68
C GLY A 58 4.34 -7.25 -1.92
N GLN A 59 5.39 -6.81 -1.21
CA GLN A 59 6.73 -7.36 -1.41
C GLN A 59 6.81 -8.87 -1.07
N THR A 60 7.83 -9.54 -1.60
CA THR A 60 8.10 -10.94 -1.21
C THR A 60 8.38 -11.03 0.30
N GLY A 61 7.78 -12.03 0.97
CA GLY A 61 7.97 -12.26 2.40
C GLY A 61 7.12 -11.39 3.35
N VAL A 62 6.29 -10.47 2.85
CA VAL A 62 5.43 -9.62 3.71
C VAL A 62 4.25 -10.34 4.37
N GLY A 63 3.95 -11.58 3.98
CA GLY A 63 2.90 -12.40 4.61
C GLY A 63 1.63 -12.64 3.77
N LYS A 64 1.66 -12.44 2.44
CA LYS A 64 0.51 -12.67 1.53
C LYS A 64 -0.05 -14.09 1.62
N SER A 65 0.78 -15.11 1.36
CA SER A 65 0.36 -16.53 1.44
C SER A 65 -0.11 -16.91 2.85
N SER A 66 0.54 -16.37 3.88
CA SER A 66 0.14 -16.61 5.27
C SER A 66 -1.22 -15.98 5.59
N LEU A 67 -1.54 -14.83 5.02
CA LEU A 67 -2.86 -14.21 5.15
C LEU A 67 -3.92 -15.06 4.46
N ILE A 68 -3.65 -15.52 3.23
CA ILE A 68 -4.57 -16.40 2.49
C ILE A 68 -4.89 -17.67 3.30
N ASN A 69 -3.88 -18.34 3.85
CA ASN A 69 -4.10 -19.53 4.69
C ASN A 69 -4.78 -19.21 6.02
N ALA A 70 -4.63 -18.00 6.54
CA ALA A 70 -5.32 -17.56 7.75
C ALA A 70 -6.81 -17.30 7.46
N ILE A 71 -7.15 -16.83 6.26
CA ILE A 71 -8.53 -16.63 5.78
C ILE A 71 -9.23 -17.98 5.59
N ASP A 72 -8.60 -18.92 4.90
CA ASP A 72 -9.07 -20.30 4.77
C ASP A 72 -7.88 -21.28 4.73
N PRO A 73 -7.71 -22.12 5.76
CA PRO A 73 -6.64 -23.12 5.80
C PRO A 73 -6.65 -24.12 4.63
N ASN A 74 -7.81 -24.33 3.98
CA ASN A 74 -7.95 -25.28 2.88
C ASN A 74 -7.23 -24.82 1.59
N TYR A 75 -6.87 -23.54 1.48
CA TYR A 75 -6.10 -23.06 0.33
C TYR A 75 -4.65 -23.56 0.31
N ASP A 76 -4.11 -23.98 1.46
CA ASP A 76 -2.79 -24.60 1.63
C ASP A 76 -1.67 -23.97 0.77
N ARG A 77 -1.58 -22.64 0.80
CA ARG A 77 -0.56 -21.90 0.06
C ARG A 77 0.81 -22.10 0.71
N ALA A 78 1.85 -22.28 -0.08
CA ALA A 78 3.21 -22.40 0.43
C ALA A 78 3.64 -21.13 1.21
N ILE A 79 4.20 -21.31 2.42
CA ILE A 79 4.73 -20.25 3.30
C ILE A 79 6.22 -20.50 3.56
N GLY A 80 7.08 -19.50 3.35
CA GLY A 80 8.53 -19.58 3.65
C GLY A 80 9.44 -19.74 2.43
N GLU A 81 10.76 -19.82 2.68
CA GLU A 81 11.78 -19.94 1.64
C GLU A 81 11.71 -21.31 0.93
N TYR A 82 11.50 -21.24 -0.39
CA TYR A 82 11.62 -22.28 -1.40
C TYR A 82 10.84 -23.58 -1.14
N SER A 83 9.86 -23.86 -2.01
CA SER A 83 9.37 -25.22 -2.24
C SER A 83 10.57 -26.16 -2.46
N LYS A 84 10.86 -27.00 -1.46
CA LYS A 84 11.86 -28.08 -1.51
C LYS A 84 11.27 -29.39 -2.05
N THR A 85 10.01 -29.40 -2.43
CA THR A 85 9.27 -30.59 -2.86
C THR A 85 8.95 -30.51 -4.34
N LEU A 86 9.98 -30.71 -5.17
CA LEU A 86 10.00 -31.55 -6.38
C LEU A 86 11.39 -31.36 -7.01
N GLY A 87 12.10 -32.44 -7.31
CA GLY A 87 13.47 -32.45 -7.84
C GLY A 87 13.64 -31.90 -9.26
N ARG A 88 12.94 -30.82 -9.64
CA ARG A 88 13.16 -30.01 -10.84
C ARG A 88 12.86 -28.55 -10.52
N GLY A 89 13.78 -27.67 -10.91
CA GLY A 89 13.94 -26.29 -10.44
C GLY A 89 12.70 -25.38 -10.29
N LYS A 90 12.77 -24.55 -9.24
CA LYS A 90 12.23 -23.17 -9.11
C LYS A 90 10.76 -22.94 -9.51
N HIS A 91 9.85 -23.20 -8.58
CA HIS A 91 8.51 -22.60 -8.59
C HIS A 91 8.34 -21.65 -7.38
N GLN A 92 8.70 -20.37 -7.58
CA GLN A 92 8.05 -19.25 -6.88
C GLN A 92 6.61 -19.16 -7.41
N THR A 93 5.65 -18.58 -6.66
CA THR A 93 4.34 -18.21 -7.20
C THR A 93 4.56 -17.23 -8.36
N LYS A 94 4.70 -17.76 -9.58
CA LYS A 94 4.84 -17.00 -10.82
C LYS A 94 3.49 -16.75 -11.49
N GLU A 95 2.48 -17.48 -11.04
CA GLU A 95 1.13 -17.48 -11.58
C GLU A 95 0.20 -16.77 -10.60
N VAL A 96 -0.71 -15.98 -11.15
CA VAL A 96 -1.83 -15.42 -10.40
C VAL A 96 -2.87 -16.52 -10.27
N ILE A 97 -3.29 -16.82 -9.04
CA ILE A 97 -4.32 -17.83 -8.76
C ILE A 97 -5.54 -17.15 -8.18
N LEU A 98 -6.72 -17.47 -8.72
CA LEU A 98 -8.00 -17.01 -8.19
C LEU A 98 -8.58 -18.08 -7.26
N LEU A 99 -8.69 -17.75 -5.98
CA LEU A 99 -9.21 -18.61 -4.93
C LEU A 99 -10.66 -18.21 -4.62
N PRO A 100 -11.67 -19.07 -4.85
CA PRO A 100 -13.05 -18.74 -4.55
C PRO A 100 -13.25 -18.52 -3.06
N TYR A 101 -13.83 -17.39 -2.66
CA TYR A 101 -14.08 -17.06 -1.25
C TYR A 101 -15.44 -16.37 -1.08
N GLN A 102 -16.36 -16.98 -0.33
CA GLN A 102 -17.65 -16.41 0.05
C GLN A 102 -18.38 -15.62 -1.05
N GLY A 103 -18.57 -16.22 -2.23
CA GLY A 103 -19.25 -15.59 -3.37
C GLY A 103 -18.40 -14.61 -4.19
N GLY A 104 -17.10 -14.53 -3.89
CA GLY A 104 -16.10 -13.74 -4.62
C GLY A 104 -14.81 -14.53 -4.88
N TYR A 105 -13.71 -13.81 -5.12
CA TYR A 105 -12.40 -14.39 -5.40
C TYR A 105 -11.26 -13.61 -4.75
N ILE A 106 -10.26 -14.33 -4.25
CA ILE A 106 -8.98 -13.79 -3.79
C ILE A 106 -7.91 -14.12 -4.82
N ALA A 107 -7.35 -13.10 -5.47
CA ALA A 107 -6.19 -13.21 -6.35
C ALA A 107 -4.90 -13.26 -5.51
N ASP A 108 -4.28 -14.44 -5.44
CA ASP A 108 -2.91 -14.62 -4.95
C ASP A 108 -1.93 -14.20 -6.06
N THR A 109 -1.16 -13.14 -5.83
CA THR A 109 -0.20 -12.61 -6.81
C THR A 109 1.25 -12.80 -6.37
N PRO A 110 2.18 -12.96 -7.34
CA PRO A 110 3.61 -12.91 -7.07
C PRO A 110 3.98 -11.66 -6.27
N GLY A 111 4.89 -11.80 -5.30
CA GLY A 111 5.48 -10.64 -4.65
C GLY A 111 6.44 -9.89 -5.57
N PHE A 112 6.53 -8.57 -5.42
CA PHE A 112 7.58 -7.76 -6.04
C PHE A 112 8.78 -7.59 -5.09
N SER A 113 9.98 -7.37 -5.63
CA SER A 113 11.18 -7.07 -4.83
C SER A 113 11.29 -5.60 -4.46
N ALA A 114 10.87 -4.72 -5.36
CA ALA A 114 10.82 -3.28 -5.18
C ALA A 114 9.55 -2.73 -5.84
N LEU A 115 9.05 -1.62 -5.31
CA LEU A 115 8.02 -0.83 -5.97
C LEU A 115 8.72 0.36 -6.60
N GLU A 116 8.78 0.38 -7.93
CA GLU A 116 9.22 1.58 -8.65
C GLU A 116 8.00 2.45 -8.94
N LEU A 117 8.06 3.71 -8.54
CA LEU A 117 7.04 4.69 -8.88
C LEU A 117 7.19 5.05 -10.35
N GLN A 118 6.35 4.44 -11.19
CA GLN A 118 6.24 4.81 -12.61
C GLN A 118 5.30 6.02 -12.77
N LEU A 119 5.55 7.07 -11.99
CA LEU A 119 4.81 8.32 -12.05
C LEU A 119 5.80 9.46 -12.27
N THR A 120 5.46 10.37 -13.16
CA THR A 120 6.21 11.63 -13.26
C THR A 120 5.91 12.53 -12.06
N LYS A 121 6.75 13.54 -11.82
CA LYS A 121 6.47 14.56 -10.80
C LYS A 121 5.13 15.24 -11.03
N GLU A 122 4.75 15.49 -12.27
CA GLU A 122 3.47 16.10 -12.64
C GLU A 122 2.30 15.17 -12.28
N GLU A 123 2.41 13.89 -12.62
CA GLU A 123 1.40 12.88 -12.26
C GLU A 123 1.30 12.70 -10.75
N LEU A 124 2.44 12.63 -10.05
CA LEU A 124 2.46 12.55 -8.61
C LEU A 124 1.81 13.78 -7.97
N ALA A 125 2.12 14.99 -8.42
CA ALA A 125 1.49 16.22 -7.93
C ALA A 125 -0.04 16.20 -8.15
N ALA A 126 -0.50 15.70 -9.30
CA ALA A 126 -1.91 15.64 -9.65
C ALA A 126 -2.70 14.56 -8.88
N PHE A 127 -2.07 13.41 -8.60
CA PHE A 127 -2.75 12.22 -8.08
C PHE A 127 -2.36 11.86 -6.64
N PHE A 128 -1.59 12.70 -5.95
CA PHE A 128 -1.24 12.43 -4.57
C PHE A 128 -2.51 12.38 -3.70
N PRO A 129 -2.81 11.25 -3.02
CA PRO A 129 -4.13 11.02 -2.42
C PRO A 129 -4.59 12.12 -1.46
N SER A 130 -3.65 12.65 -0.66
CA SER A 130 -3.95 13.68 0.33
C SER A 130 -4.18 15.08 -0.27
N PHE A 131 -3.93 15.27 -1.58
CA PHE A 131 -4.14 16.55 -2.27
C PHE A 131 -5.36 16.52 -3.20
N ASN A 132 -6.09 15.41 -3.30
CA ASN A 132 -7.21 15.23 -4.23
C ASN A 132 -8.28 16.34 -4.14
N THR A 133 -8.54 16.89 -2.94
CA THR A 133 -9.52 17.97 -2.73
C THR A 133 -8.99 19.37 -3.10
N LEU A 134 -7.71 19.46 -3.48
CA LEU A 134 -7.00 20.69 -3.85
C LEU A 134 -6.67 20.77 -5.34
N TYR A 135 -7.17 19.83 -6.13
CA TYR A 135 -7.01 19.84 -7.58
C TYR A 135 -7.45 21.19 -8.17
N ASN A 136 -6.60 21.78 -9.02
CA ASN A 136 -6.80 23.09 -9.65
C ASN A 136 -7.00 24.29 -8.68
N LYS A 137 -6.71 24.16 -7.38
CA LYS A 137 -6.74 25.30 -6.44
C LYS A 137 -5.45 26.12 -6.41
N CYS A 138 -4.37 25.59 -6.97
CA CYS A 138 -3.13 26.34 -7.10
C CYS A 138 -3.26 27.45 -8.14
N TYR A 139 -2.55 28.57 -7.94
CA TYR A 139 -2.51 29.66 -8.90
C TYR A 139 -1.93 29.22 -10.26
N PHE A 140 -0.92 28.34 -10.25
CA PHE A 140 -0.30 27.77 -11.44
C PHE A 140 -0.90 26.40 -11.77
N ALA A 141 -1.23 26.17 -13.04
CA ALA A 141 -1.81 24.92 -13.52
C ALA A 141 -0.83 23.73 -13.45
N ASN A 142 0.47 23.98 -13.53
CA ASN A 142 1.54 22.97 -13.46
C ASN A 142 2.28 22.99 -12.11
N CYS A 143 1.60 23.38 -11.03
CA CYS A 143 2.19 23.43 -9.71
C CYS A 143 2.59 22.02 -9.23
N LEU A 144 3.88 21.82 -8.94
CA LEU A 144 4.42 20.60 -8.34
C LEU A 144 4.38 20.66 -6.81
N HIS A 145 3.87 21.74 -6.22
CA HIS A 145 3.76 21.92 -4.78
C HIS A 145 5.09 21.91 -4.01
N LEU A 146 6.24 22.12 -4.68
CA LEU A 146 7.58 22.02 -4.09
C LEU A 146 8.18 23.39 -3.79
N SER A 147 8.42 24.20 -4.82
CA SER A 147 9.08 25.52 -4.72
C SER A 147 8.17 26.67 -5.16
N GLU A 148 6.99 26.35 -5.71
CA GLU A 148 6.07 27.32 -6.27
C GLU A 148 5.54 28.28 -5.20
N ASN A 149 5.45 29.54 -5.60
CA ASN A 149 4.75 30.60 -4.86
C ASN A 149 3.24 30.47 -5.10
N LYS A 150 2.41 30.93 -4.14
CA LYS A 150 0.93 30.85 -4.22
C LYS A 150 0.41 29.42 -4.47
N CYS A 151 1.01 28.45 -3.80
CA CYS A 151 0.61 27.05 -3.83
C CYS A 151 -0.48 26.77 -2.78
N ALA A 152 -1.63 26.26 -3.21
CA ALA A 152 -2.73 25.91 -2.30
C ALA A 152 -2.32 24.81 -1.31
N VAL A 153 -1.57 23.79 -1.74
CA VAL A 153 -1.07 22.74 -0.83
C VAL A 153 -0.22 23.33 0.30
N LYS A 154 0.66 24.29 0.00
CA LYS A 154 1.48 24.96 1.02
C LYS A 154 0.67 25.89 1.93
N ASP A 155 -0.37 26.54 1.39
CA ASP A 155 -1.30 27.35 2.20
C ASP A 155 -2.05 26.47 3.21
N TYR A 156 -2.62 25.34 2.75
CA TYR A 156 -3.29 24.36 3.60
C TYR A 156 -2.33 23.72 4.62
N LEU A 157 -1.08 23.45 4.23
CA LEU A 157 -0.02 23.02 5.15
C LEU A 157 0.23 24.05 6.25
N SER A 158 0.32 25.34 5.92
CA SER A 158 0.53 26.42 6.91
C SER A 158 -0.63 26.59 7.89
N LYS A 159 -1.84 26.18 7.48
CA LYS A 159 -3.07 26.20 8.29
C LYS A 159 -3.29 24.90 9.08
N ASN A 160 -2.36 23.94 9.01
CA ASN A 160 -2.49 22.59 9.58
C ASN A 160 -3.68 21.78 9.04
N GLU A 161 -4.19 22.12 7.85
CA GLU A 161 -5.20 21.33 7.14
C GLU A 161 -4.59 20.17 6.36
N ILE A 162 -3.27 20.24 6.09
CA ILE A 162 -2.44 19.12 5.65
C ILE A 162 -1.40 18.86 6.73
N SER A 163 -1.26 17.59 7.14
CA SER A 163 -0.24 17.17 8.09
C SER A 163 1.18 17.41 7.53
N PRO A 164 2.12 17.94 8.32
CA PRO A 164 3.53 18.05 7.91
C PRO A 164 4.13 16.72 7.47
N VAL A 165 3.75 15.60 8.10
CA VAL A 165 4.22 14.25 7.74
C VAL A 165 3.76 13.86 6.35
N VAL A 166 2.52 14.19 5.98
CA VAL A 166 1.96 13.93 4.65
C VAL A 166 2.76 14.69 3.58
N TYR A 167 3.09 15.95 3.85
CA TYR A 167 3.90 16.75 2.94
C TYR A 167 5.35 16.24 2.84
N GLU A 168 5.94 15.77 3.94
CA GLU A 168 7.27 15.15 3.93
C GLU A 168 7.29 13.87 3.08
N VAL A 169 6.27 13.00 3.22
CA VAL A 169 6.09 11.81 2.37
C VAL A 169 6.00 12.21 0.90
N TYR A 170 5.18 13.22 0.58
CA TYR A 170 5.08 13.75 -0.77
C TYR A 170 6.44 14.23 -1.32
N GLN A 171 7.20 14.99 -0.54
CA GLN A 171 8.52 15.49 -0.96
C GLN A 171 9.50 14.35 -1.25
N LYS A 172 9.53 13.30 -0.42
CA LYS A 172 10.38 12.11 -0.65
C LYS A 172 10.01 11.40 -1.95
N LEU A 173 8.73 11.10 -2.15
CA LEU A 173 8.25 10.45 -3.37
C LEU A 173 8.50 11.32 -4.61
N SER A 174 8.31 12.63 -4.49
CA SER A 174 8.58 13.57 -5.58
C SER A 174 10.06 13.61 -5.94
N ALA A 175 10.98 13.51 -4.96
CA ALA A 175 12.41 13.47 -5.22
C ALA A 175 12.83 12.24 -6.06
N GLU A 176 12.13 11.12 -5.92
CA GLU A 176 12.37 9.88 -6.66
C GLU A 176 11.70 9.87 -8.05
N ALA A 177 10.63 10.67 -8.23
CA ALA A 177 9.89 10.71 -9.49
C ALA A 177 10.64 11.46 -10.61
N PRO A 178 10.70 10.93 -11.85
CA PRO A 178 11.24 11.65 -12.99
C PRO A 178 10.34 12.81 -13.41
N TYR A 179 10.90 13.81 -14.11
CA TYR A 179 10.08 14.79 -14.83
C TYR A 179 9.50 14.18 -16.10
N THR A 180 8.35 14.68 -16.55
CA THR A 180 7.82 14.36 -17.87
C THR A 180 8.83 14.74 -18.97
N ILE A 181 9.34 13.75 -19.70
CA ILE A 181 10.23 14.00 -20.85
C ILE A 181 9.38 14.50 -22.01
N LYS A 182 9.36 15.82 -22.23
CA LYS A 182 8.81 16.39 -23.47
C LYS A 182 9.80 16.13 -24.61
N ARG A 183 9.45 15.22 -25.52
CA ARG A 183 10.12 15.12 -26.83
C ARG A 183 9.59 16.27 -27.69
N TYR A 184 10.46 17.23 -27.98
CA TYR A 184 10.23 18.25 -29.00
C TYR A 184 10.50 17.67 -30.39
#